data_AF-A0A535QJF0-F1
#
_entry.id   AF-A0A535QJF0-F1
#
_cell.length_a   1.000
_cell.length_b   1.000
_cell.length_c   1.000
_cell.angle_alpha   90.00
_cell.angle_beta   90.00
_cell.angle_gamma   90.00
#
_symmetry.space_group_name_H-M   'P 1'
#
loop_
_entity.id
_entity.type
_entity.pdbx_description
1 polymer ?
#
loop_
_entity_poly.entity_id
_entity_poly.type
_entity_poly.pdbx_seq_one_letter_code
_entity_poly.pdbx_strand_id
1 'polypeptide(L)'
;MLNQTLPQNQELTPVILVIGELNVNSAIFGWLFAVEVTSRKTNSGKLFRQVQIKLMRVQNDDSIPADRFTLGTRCSIAQLEVDFQHLIDKVGDPGLRILLNNCFVTEVMERFRRWPAAVRHHGAVVGGLLEHTVNVTTIAELTARLYPCDHDLVLAGALLHDIGKLEELEGQVGAGFTPHGRMVGHIVLGMYYVQEQAQQVAALEEGKMDDLLHIILAHHTKEYGSPVNPATIEALIVHQADLAEAHLTGFLEHCQKSCSPNGWTSFSPIYGGQLRVS
;
A
#
# COMPACT_ATOMS: atom_id res chain seq x y z
N MET A 1 54.98 -6.54 50.31
CA MET A 1 55.21 -7.15 48.98
C MET A 1 54.13 -8.21 48.79
N LEU A 2 53.22 -8.22 47.82
CA LEU A 2 53.05 -7.47 46.58
C LEU A 2 51.53 -7.45 46.30
N ASN A 3 51.00 -6.28 45.95
CA ASN A 3 49.71 -6.13 45.30
C ASN A 3 49.69 -6.97 44.01
N GLN A 4 48.65 -7.76 43.79
CA GLN A 4 48.25 -8.16 42.44
C GLN A 4 46.83 -7.66 42.18
N THR A 5 46.81 -6.59 41.39
CA THR A 5 45.66 -5.98 40.71
C THR A 5 44.86 -7.01 39.93
N LEU A 6 43.54 -7.01 40.14
CA LEU A 6 42.55 -7.62 39.26
C LEU A 6 42.72 -7.07 37.83
N PRO A 7 42.69 -7.90 36.77
CA PRO A 7 42.71 -7.39 35.41
C PRO A 7 41.44 -6.57 35.17
N GLN A 8 41.67 -5.37 34.64
CA GLN A 8 40.67 -4.39 34.24
C GLN A 8 39.60 -5.01 33.34
N ASN A 9 38.36 -4.51 33.50
CA ASN A 9 37.26 -4.65 32.55
C ASN A 9 37.80 -4.56 31.12
N GLN A 10 37.86 -5.69 30.41
CA GLN A 10 37.83 -5.65 28.97
C GLN A 10 36.43 -5.19 28.58
N GLU A 11 36.30 -3.92 28.20
CA GLU A 11 35.16 -3.46 27.45
C GLU A 11 35.02 -4.36 26.23
N LEU A 12 34.02 -5.24 26.27
CA LEU A 12 33.63 -6.02 25.12
C LEU A 12 33.03 -5.04 24.12
N THR A 13 33.83 -4.59 23.15
CA THR A 13 33.31 -3.86 21.99
C THR A 13 32.23 -4.72 21.33
N PRO A 14 30.98 -4.26 21.25
CA PRO A 14 29.92 -5.03 20.62
C PRO A 14 30.30 -5.25 19.14
N VAL A 15 30.52 -6.51 18.77
CA VAL A 15 30.73 -6.88 17.37
C VAL A 15 29.36 -6.93 16.71
N ILE A 16 29.11 -6.03 15.75
CA ILE A 16 27.94 -6.10 14.88
C ILE A 16 28.04 -7.39 14.06
N LEU A 17 27.10 -8.31 14.30
CA LEU A 17 26.91 -9.51 13.48
C LEU A 17 25.99 -9.13 12.32
N VAL A 18 26.56 -8.96 11.12
CA VAL A 18 25.80 -8.83 9.89
C VAL A 18 25.40 -10.24 9.45
N ILE A 19 24.10 -10.57 9.54
CA ILE A 19 23.56 -11.79 8.93
C ILE A 19 23.42 -11.52 7.44
N GLY A 20 24.22 -12.20 6.62
CA GLY A 20 24.33 -11.95 5.18
C GLY A 20 23.05 -12.22 4.39
N GLU A 21 22.14 -13.05 4.89
CA GLU A 21 20.78 -13.27 4.37
C GLU A 21 20.00 -14.18 5.32
N LEU A 22 18.72 -13.84 5.62
CA LEU A 22 17.79 -14.71 6.33
C LEU A 22 16.73 -15.19 5.34
N ASN A 23 16.85 -16.43 4.87
CA ASN A 23 15.84 -17.04 4.01
C ASN A 23 14.69 -17.60 4.86
N VAL A 24 13.56 -16.89 4.87
CA VAL A 24 12.33 -17.32 5.55
C VAL A 24 11.37 -17.91 4.53
N ASN A 25 11.15 -19.22 4.56
CA ASN A 25 10.27 -19.93 3.61
C ASN A 25 8.77 -19.84 3.96
N SER A 26 8.34 -18.82 4.70
CA SER A 26 6.95 -18.61 5.11
C SER A 26 6.70 -17.15 5.52
N ALA A 27 5.50 -16.63 5.24
CA ALA A 27 5.10 -15.29 5.67
C ALA A 27 4.87 -15.26 7.19
N ILE A 28 5.49 -14.30 7.90
CA ILE A 28 5.36 -14.16 9.35
C ILE A 28 4.68 -12.82 9.65
N PHE A 29 3.55 -12.85 10.37
CA PHE A 29 2.81 -11.66 10.84
C PHE A 29 2.72 -11.66 12.37
N GLY A 30 3.13 -10.54 12.99
CA GLY A 30 2.84 -10.24 14.40
C GLY A 30 3.79 -10.80 15.47
N TRP A 31 5.08 -11.03 15.17
CA TRP A 31 6.04 -11.54 16.15
C TRP A 31 7.29 -10.65 16.18
N LEU A 32 7.70 -10.20 17.37
CA LEU A 32 9.07 -9.73 17.59
C LEU A 32 9.93 -10.98 17.83
N PHE A 33 11.03 -11.13 17.09
CA PHE A 33 11.92 -12.27 17.28
C PHE A 33 12.90 -11.98 18.43
N ALA A 34 13.00 -12.89 19.39
CA ALA A 34 14.13 -12.91 20.30
C ALA A 34 15.27 -13.69 19.63
N VAL A 35 16.40 -13.02 19.42
CA VAL A 35 17.62 -13.66 18.89
C VAL A 35 18.54 -13.95 20.07
N GLU A 36 18.67 -15.22 20.42
CA GLU A 36 19.60 -15.68 21.44
C GLU A 36 20.89 -16.16 20.75
N VAL A 37 21.99 -15.45 21.00
CA VAL A 37 23.31 -15.82 20.45
C VAL A 37 24.12 -16.47 21.56
N THR A 38 24.29 -17.79 21.48
CA THR A 38 25.15 -18.53 22.40
C THR A 38 26.52 -18.77 21.76
N SER A 39 27.58 -18.38 22.47
CA SER A 39 28.96 -18.64 22.05
C SER A 39 29.52 -19.80 22.86
N ARG A 40 30.04 -20.83 22.18
CA ARG A 40 30.80 -21.93 22.82
C ARG A 40 32.20 -22.03 22.22
N LYS A 41 33.22 -22.27 23.06
CA LYS A 41 34.57 -22.63 22.57
C LYS A 41 34.61 -24.12 22.29
N THR A 42 35.08 -24.52 21.11
CA THR A 42 35.38 -25.92 20.83
C THR A 42 36.68 -26.34 21.53
N ASN A 43 36.89 -27.64 21.70
CA ASN A 43 38.12 -28.20 22.30
C ASN A 43 39.40 -27.82 21.52
N SER A 44 39.26 -27.35 20.27
CA SER A 44 40.33 -26.83 19.42
C SER A 44 40.59 -25.32 19.58
N GLY A 45 39.93 -24.64 20.53
CA GLY A 45 40.07 -23.21 20.78
C GLY A 45 39.32 -22.29 19.80
N LYS A 46 38.70 -22.84 18.74
CA LYS A 46 37.86 -22.06 17.82
C LYS A 46 36.53 -21.68 18.48
N LEU A 47 36.14 -20.42 18.31
CA LEU A 47 34.87 -19.91 18.78
C LEU A 47 33.76 -20.38 17.82
N PHE A 48 32.77 -21.12 18.34
CA PHE A 48 31.58 -21.50 17.61
C PHE A 48 30.39 -20.71 18.17
N ARG A 49 29.73 -19.91 17.33
CA ARG A 49 28.55 -19.14 17.71
C ARG A 49 27.32 -19.81 17.11
N GLN A 50 26.37 -20.17 17.96
CA GLN A 50 25.07 -20.69 17.54
C GLN A 50 24.04 -19.58 17.73
N VAL A 51 23.29 -19.30 16.67
CA VAL A 51 22.16 -18.36 16.70
C VAL A 51 20.90 -19.18 16.76
N GLN A 52 20.10 -18.98 17.81
CA GLN A 52 18.77 -19.57 17.92
C GLN A 52 17.74 -18.45 17.83
N ILE A 53 16.90 -18.52 16.79
CA ILE A 53 15.78 -17.61 16.61
C ILE A 53 14.56 -18.29 17.23
N LYS A 54 13.98 -17.68 18.28
CA LYS A 54 12.73 -18.14 18.88
C LYS A 54 11.60 -17.22 18.43
N LEU A 55 10.57 -17.79 17.79
CA LEU A 55 9.30 -17.07 17.60
C LEU A 55 8.61 -16.97 18.97
N MET A 56 8.42 -15.74 19.46
CA MET A 56 7.65 -15.47 20.67
C MET A 56 6.47 -14.53 20.41
N ARG A 57 5.29 -14.89 20.95
CA ARG A 57 4.06 -14.12 20.74
C ARG A 57 4.18 -12.94 21.68
N VAL A 58 4.46 -11.77 21.15
CA VAL A 58 4.49 -10.56 21.97
C VAL A 58 3.05 -10.11 22.16
N GLN A 59 2.63 -9.93 23.41
CA GLN A 59 1.40 -9.18 23.70
C GLN A 59 1.67 -7.72 23.35
N ASN A 60 0.72 -7.06 22.70
CA ASN A 60 0.83 -5.64 22.35
C ASN A 60 1.28 -4.83 23.59
N ASP A 61 2.38 -4.11 23.42
CA ASP A 61 2.83 -3.12 24.39
C ASP A 61 2.40 -1.75 23.86
N ASP A 62 1.30 -1.24 24.41
CA ASP A 62 0.70 0.05 24.01
C ASP A 62 1.61 1.26 24.34
N SER A 63 2.77 1.05 24.99
CA SER A 63 3.75 2.08 25.28
C SER A 63 4.78 2.34 24.17
N ILE A 64 4.81 1.49 23.13
CA ILE A 64 5.67 1.67 21.96
C ILE A 64 4.86 2.37 20.85
N PRO A 65 5.22 3.61 20.46
CA PRO A 65 4.54 4.30 19.38
C PRO A 65 4.64 3.50 18.08
N ALA A 66 3.52 3.26 17.42
CA ALA A 66 3.42 2.50 16.17
C ALA A 66 4.19 3.13 14.98
N ASP A 67 4.80 4.29 15.18
CA ASP A 67 5.44 5.13 14.15
C ASP A 67 6.87 4.71 13.79
N ARG A 68 7.52 3.84 14.57
CA ARG A 68 8.94 3.47 14.37
C ARG A 68 9.20 2.27 13.45
N PHE A 69 8.15 1.62 12.97
CA PHE A 69 8.22 0.66 11.87
C PHE A 69 7.06 0.96 10.92
N THR A 70 7.34 1.67 9.82
CA THR A 70 6.35 2.08 8.82
C THR A 70 5.58 0.87 8.27
N LEU A 71 4.40 0.59 8.83
CA LEU A 71 3.51 -0.52 8.49
C LEU A 71 2.03 -0.08 8.56
N GLY A 72 1.73 1.14 8.12
CA GLY A 72 0.37 1.68 8.12
C GLY A 72 0.20 2.83 7.14
N THR A 73 -1.05 3.21 6.91
CA THR A 73 -1.42 4.41 6.16
C THR A 73 -0.86 5.68 6.82
N ARG A 74 -0.66 6.74 6.04
CA ARG A 74 -0.19 8.05 6.53
C ARG A 74 -1.24 8.74 7.39
N CYS A 75 -2.51 8.52 7.09
CA CYS A 75 -3.65 8.95 7.91
C CYS A 75 -4.26 7.77 8.68
N SER A 76 -5.01 8.04 9.75
CA SER A 76 -5.76 6.98 10.44
C SER A 76 -6.89 6.46 9.53
N ILE A 77 -7.24 5.18 9.66
CA ILE A 77 -8.37 4.60 8.91
C ILE A 77 -9.66 5.38 9.14
N ALA A 78 -9.94 5.76 10.39
CA ALA A 78 -11.12 6.56 10.72
C ALA A 78 -11.14 7.91 9.98
N GLN A 79 -10.00 8.60 9.84
CA GLN A 79 -9.92 9.84 9.06
C GLN A 79 -10.14 9.57 7.58
N LEU A 80 -9.50 8.53 7.03
CA LEU A 80 -9.65 8.15 5.62
C LEU A 80 -11.09 7.78 5.27
N GLU A 81 -11.83 7.15 6.17
CA GLU A 81 -13.25 6.87 5.97
C GLU A 81 -14.11 8.13 5.92
N VAL A 82 -13.82 9.10 6.79
CA VAL A 82 -14.48 10.41 6.77
C VAL A 82 -14.17 11.12 5.45
N ASP A 83 -12.91 11.10 5.02
CA ASP A 83 -12.48 11.73 3.75
C ASP A 83 -13.14 11.03 2.55
N PHE A 84 -13.17 9.70 2.55
CA PHE A 84 -13.83 8.89 1.52
C PHE A 84 -15.33 9.19 1.41
N GLN A 85 -16.05 9.22 2.54
CA GLN A 85 -17.46 9.56 2.56
C GLN A 85 -17.68 11.00 2.08
N HIS A 86 -16.82 11.94 2.50
CA HIS A 86 -16.90 13.32 2.03
C HIS A 86 -16.73 13.44 0.51
N LEU A 87 -15.89 12.61 -0.11
CA LEU A 87 -15.73 12.55 -1.57
C LEU A 87 -16.98 12.00 -2.26
N ILE A 88 -17.64 10.97 -1.70
CA ILE A 88 -18.95 10.50 -2.19
C ILE A 88 -20.00 11.61 -2.11
N ASP A 89 -20.05 12.33 -0.99
CA ASP A 89 -21.05 13.38 -0.74
C ASP A 89 -20.92 14.57 -1.71
N LYS A 90 -19.74 14.80 -2.28
CA LYS A 90 -19.50 15.83 -3.29
C LYS A 90 -20.10 15.52 -4.66
N VAL A 91 -20.30 14.24 -4.99
CA VAL A 91 -20.85 13.82 -6.28
C VAL A 91 -22.29 14.31 -6.36
N GLY A 92 -22.59 15.26 -7.25
CA GLY A 92 -23.88 15.91 -7.43
C GLY A 92 -24.93 15.06 -8.16
N ASP A 93 -24.48 14.28 -9.14
CA ASP A 93 -25.29 13.41 -9.97
C ASP A 93 -25.97 12.29 -9.15
N PRO A 94 -27.31 12.18 -9.19
CA PRO A 94 -28.04 11.21 -8.39
C PRO A 94 -27.80 9.76 -8.83
N GLY A 95 -27.63 9.50 -10.13
CA GLY A 95 -27.36 8.16 -10.65
C GLY A 95 -26.01 7.64 -10.19
N LEU A 96 -24.96 8.47 -10.34
CA LEU A 96 -23.61 8.14 -9.86
C LEU A 96 -23.58 7.98 -8.34
N ARG A 97 -24.27 8.83 -7.57
CA ARG A 97 -24.32 8.71 -6.11
C ARG A 97 -25.01 7.42 -5.66
N ILE A 98 -26.10 7.03 -6.33
CA ILE A 98 -26.75 5.73 -6.04
C ILE A 98 -25.80 4.57 -6.37
N LEU A 99 -25.14 4.61 -7.52
CA LEU A 99 -24.17 3.59 -7.91
C LEU A 99 -23.02 3.46 -6.89
N LEU A 100 -22.43 4.58 -6.48
CA LEU A 100 -21.37 4.58 -5.47
C LEU A 100 -21.83 3.94 -4.16
N ASN A 101 -23.04 4.27 -3.68
CA ASN A 101 -23.60 3.67 -2.47
C ASN A 101 -23.90 2.17 -2.63
N ASN A 102 -24.29 1.72 -3.83
CA ASN A 102 -24.47 0.29 -4.12
C ASN A 102 -23.14 -0.47 -4.15
N CYS A 103 -22.08 0.14 -4.68
CA CYS A 103 -20.74 -0.44 -4.70
C CYS A 103 -20.08 -0.47 -3.31
N PHE A 104 -20.20 0.61 -2.53
CA PHE A 104 -19.52 0.78 -1.25
C PHE A 104 -20.43 0.45 -0.05
N VAL A 105 -21.09 -0.70 -0.11
CA VAL A 105 -21.83 -1.25 1.03
C VAL A 105 -20.89 -1.57 2.20
N THR A 106 -21.47 -1.74 3.39
CA THR A 106 -20.72 -1.99 4.65
C THR A 106 -19.63 -3.05 4.51
N GLU A 107 -19.92 -4.20 3.88
CA GLU A 107 -18.96 -5.28 3.69
C GLU A 107 -17.76 -4.87 2.80
N VAL A 108 -18.02 -4.13 1.73
CA VAL A 108 -16.96 -3.60 0.84
C VAL A 108 -16.09 -2.61 1.60
N MET A 109 -16.69 -1.71 2.37
CA MET A 109 -15.94 -0.76 3.20
C MET A 109 -15.11 -1.47 4.28
N GLU A 110 -15.63 -2.52 4.92
CA GLU A 110 -14.87 -3.34 5.87
C GLU A 110 -13.64 -4.02 5.25
N ARG A 111 -13.70 -4.32 3.95
CA ARG A 111 -12.54 -4.83 3.20
C ARG A 111 -11.59 -3.69 2.86
N PHE A 112 -12.06 -2.54 2.36
CA PHE A 112 -11.24 -1.36 2.06
C PHE A 112 -10.38 -0.92 3.25
N ARG A 113 -10.94 -0.94 4.46
CA ARG A 113 -10.22 -0.64 5.72
C ARG A 113 -8.98 -1.51 5.97
N ARG A 114 -8.92 -2.70 5.36
CA ARG A 114 -7.90 -3.72 5.64
C ARG A 114 -7.07 -4.11 4.43
N TRP A 115 -7.59 -3.94 3.22
CA TRP A 115 -6.93 -4.40 2.00
C TRP A 115 -5.69 -3.54 1.67
N PRO A 116 -4.60 -4.18 1.21
CA PRO A 116 -3.48 -3.46 0.63
C PRO A 116 -3.83 -2.91 -0.76
N ALA A 117 -3.17 -1.83 -1.17
CA ALA A 117 -3.27 -1.33 -2.55
C ALA A 117 -2.42 -2.14 -3.54
N ALA A 118 -1.43 -2.90 -3.05
CA ALA A 118 -0.54 -3.71 -3.87
C ALA A 118 0.22 -4.77 -3.04
N VAL A 119 0.83 -5.73 -3.72
CA VAL A 119 1.46 -6.89 -3.05
C VAL A 119 2.78 -6.56 -2.37
N ARG A 120 3.59 -5.62 -2.91
CA ARG A 120 4.97 -5.37 -2.43
C ARG A 120 5.39 -3.90 -2.32
N HIS A 121 4.81 -3.02 -3.13
CA HIS A 121 5.19 -1.61 -3.25
C HIS A 121 3.92 -0.76 -3.32
N HIS A 122 4.00 0.53 -3.03
CA HIS A 122 2.91 1.50 -3.27
C HIS A 122 1.65 1.19 -2.44
N GLY A 123 1.74 1.30 -1.12
CA GLY A 123 0.59 1.06 -0.24
C GLY A 123 0.34 -0.42 0.06
N ALA A 124 1.40 -1.23 0.07
CA ALA A 124 1.39 -2.62 0.55
C ALA A 124 1.29 -2.68 2.10
N VAL A 125 0.26 -2.03 2.65
CA VAL A 125 -0.02 -1.88 4.07
C VAL A 125 -1.51 -2.09 4.34
N VAL A 126 -1.88 -2.36 5.59
CA VAL A 126 -3.30 -2.48 5.97
C VAL A 126 -4.02 -1.16 5.72
N GLY A 127 -5.12 -1.19 4.98
CA GLY A 127 -5.88 0.00 4.59
C GLY A 127 -5.25 0.81 3.47
N GLY A 128 -4.18 0.29 2.85
CA GLY A 128 -3.52 0.96 1.73
C GLY A 128 -4.45 1.21 0.55
N LEU A 129 -5.40 0.31 0.27
CA LEU A 129 -6.38 0.51 -0.80
C LEU A 129 -7.26 1.74 -0.54
N LEU A 130 -7.79 1.88 0.69
CA LEU A 130 -8.59 3.04 1.07
C LEU A 130 -7.78 4.35 0.96
N GLU A 131 -6.56 4.38 1.51
CA GLU A 131 -5.70 5.56 1.41
C GLU A 131 -5.40 5.94 -0.05
N HIS A 132 -5.07 4.94 -0.86
CA HIS A 132 -4.79 5.13 -2.27
C HIS A 132 -6.01 5.72 -2.99
N THR A 133 -7.19 5.12 -2.85
CA THR A 133 -8.42 5.63 -3.47
C THR A 133 -8.76 7.05 -3.03
N VAL A 134 -8.61 7.39 -1.74
CA VAL A 134 -8.83 8.76 -1.24
C VAL A 134 -7.85 9.75 -1.88
N ASN A 135 -6.56 9.39 -1.95
CA ASN A 135 -5.54 10.27 -2.52
C ASN A 135 -5.71 10.46 -4.03
N VAL A 136 -5.95 9.39 -4.79
CA VAL A 136 -6.22 9.44 -6.23
C VAL A 136 -7.43 10.31 -6.50
N THR A 137 -8.52 10.09 -5.77
CA THR A 137 -9.75 10.90 -5.93
C THR A 137 -9.52 12.36 -5.58
N THR A 138 -8.72 12.65 -4.55
CA THR A 138 -8.37 14.03 -4.17
C THR A 138 -7.53 14.72 -5.25
N ILE A 139 -6.52 14.03 -5.79
CA ILE A 139 -5.69 14.55 -6.89
C ILE A 139 -6.54 14.78 -8.14
N ALA A 140 -7.42 13.83 -8.47
CA ALA A 140 -8.33 13.92 -9.60
C ALA A 140 -9.32 15.09 -9.45
N GLU A 141 -9.90 15.28 -8.26
CA GLU A 141 -10.80 16.41 -7.95
C GLU A 141 -10.10 17.76 -8.17
N LEU A 142 -8.88 17.91 -7.62
CA LEU A 142 -8.10 19.14 -7.75
C LEU A 142 -7.74 19.42 -9.21
N THR A 143 -7.39 18.38 -9.95
CA THR A 143 -7.04 18.48 -11.37
C THR A 143 -8.27 18.85 -12.21
N ALA A 144 -9.41 18.21 -11.96
CA ALA A 144 -10.67 18.47 -12.68
C ALA A 144 -11.10 19.94 -12.61
N ARG A 145 -10.83 20.65 -11.50
CA ARG A 145 -11.11 22.10 -11.35
C ARG A 145 -10.42 22.99 -12.39
N LEU A 146 -9.42 22.47 -13.09
CA LEU A 146 -8.65 23.22 -14.09
C LEU A 146 -9.13 22.99 -15.52
N TYR A 147 -10.03 22.03 -15.75
CA TYR A 147 -10.40 21.58 -17.09
C TYR A 147 -11.92 21.54 -17.29
N PRO A 148 -12.40 21.70 -18.54
CA PRO A 148 -13.82 21.52 -18.85
C PRO A 148 -14.14 20.02 -18.94
N CYS A 149 -14.52 19.41 -17.82
CA CYS A 149 -14.90 17.99 -17.72
C CYS A 149 -16.15 17.79 -16.84
N ASP A 150 -16.73 16.59 -16.87
CA ASP A 150 -17.75 16.19 -15.88
C ASP A 150 -17.06 15.84 -14.54
N HIS A 151 -17.20 16.75 -13.58
CA HIS A 151 -16.60 16.61 -12.24
C HIS A 151 -17.13 15.41 -11.45
N ASP A 152 -18.43 15.14 -11.55
CA ASP A 152 -19.07 14.06 -10.81
C ASP A 152 -18.61 12.71 -11.35
N LEU A 153 -18.41 12.62 -12.67
CA LEU A 153 -17.89 11.45 -13.35
C LEU A 153 -16.41 11.19 -13.00
N VAL A 154 -15.58 12.24 -12.91
CA VAL A 154 -14.19 12.11 -12.44
C VAL A 154 -14.14 11.57 -11.01
N LEU A 155 -14.94 12.13 -10.10
CA LEU A 155 -14.99 11.67 -8.71
C LEU A 155 -15.47 10.23 -8.61
N ALA A 156 -16.58 9.88 -9.28
CA ALA A 156 -17.11 8.53 -9.27
C ALA A 156 -16.13 7.51 -9.87
N GLY A 157 -15.51 7.85 -11.00
CA GLY A 157 -14.50 7.02 -11.64
C GLY A 157 -13.27 6.81 -10.77
N ALA A 158 -12.75 7.87 -10.12
CA ALA A 158 -11.62 7.76 -9.22
C ALA A 158 -11.94 6.98 -7.93
N LEU A 159 -13.15 7.06 -7.40
CA LEU A 159 -13.55 6.24 -6.25
C LEU A 159 -13.62 4.75 -6.61
N LEU A 160 -14.06 4.42 -7.83
CA LEU A 160 -14.29 3.04 -8.27
C LEU A 160 -13.10 2.39 -8.97
N HIS A 161 -12.09 3.16 -9.43
CA HIS A 161 -11.07 2.70 -10.38
C HIS A 161 -10.41 1.37 -9.97
N ASP A 162 -10.17 1.22 -8.67
CA ASP A 162 -9.38 0.13 -8.10
C ASP A 162 -10.19 -0.88 -7.27
N ILE A 163 -11.53 -0.78 -7.30
CA ILE A 163 -12.40 -1.63 -6.47
C ILE A 163 -12.20 -3.13 -6.73
N GLY A 164 -11.77 -3.50 -7.94
CA GLY A 164 -11.46 -4.87 -8.32
C GLY A 164 -10.28 -5.48 -7.55
N LYS A 165 -9.44 -4.67 -6.88
CA LYS A 165 -8.34 -5.18 -6.03
C LYS A 165 -8.84 -6.03 -4.87
N LEU A 166 -10.10 -5.83 -4.47
CA LEU A 166 -10.77 -6.67 -3.49
C LEU A 166 -10.81 -8.14 -3.92
N GLU A 167 -11.09 -8.40 -5.20
CA GLU A 167 -11.16 -9.74 -5.78
C GLU A 167 -9.81 -10.23 -6.30
N GLU A 168 -8.91 -9.30 -6.65
CA GLU A 168 -7.59 -9.63 -7.15
C GLU A 168 -6.64 -10.11 -6.05
N LEU A 169 -6.62 -9.41 -4.92
CA LEU A 169 -5.63 -9.61 -3.87
C LEU A 169 -6.17 -10.48 -2.75
N GLU A 170 -5.31 -11.38 -2.26
CA GLU A 170 -5.53 -12.03 -0.97
C GLU A 170 -5.48 -10.92 0.10
N GLY A 171 -6.60 -10.64 0.78
CA GLY A 171 -6.78 -9.45 1.65
C GLY A 171 -5.86 -9.31 2.86
N GLN A 172 -4.84 -10.15 2.95
CA GLN A 172 -3.73 -10.05 3.89
C GLN A 172 -2.52 -9.44 3.17
N VAL A 173 -1.93 -8.41 3.77
CA VAL A 173 -0.71 -7.76 3.25
C VAL A 173 0.34 -8.82 2.90
N GLY A 174 0.91 -8.79 1.70
CA GLY A 174 1.96 -9.73 1.29
C GLY A 174 1.51 -11.16 0.96
N ALA A 175 0.22 -11.51 1.09
CA ALA A 175 -0.30 -12.83 0.73
C ALA A 175 -0.39 -13.08 -0.79
N GLY A 176 -0.37 -12.02 -1.59
CA GLY A 176 -0.32 -12.11 -3.05
C GLY A 176 -1.68 -11.99 -3.71
N PHE A 177 -1.93 -12.84 -4.70
CA PHE A 177 -3.10 -12.78 -5.58
C PHE A 177 -4.01 -13.99 -5.36
N THR A 178 -5.31 -13.79 -5.43
CA THR A 178 -6.27 -14.90 -5.50
C THR A 178 -6.10 -15.66 -6.82
N PRO A 179 -6.51 -16.93 -6.94
CA PRO A 179 -6.44 -17.67 -8.20
C PRO A 179 -7.21 -16.96 -9.33
N HIS A 180 -8.38 -16.40 -9.02
CA HIS A 180 -9.19 -15.66 -10.00
C HIS A 180 -8.53 -14.32 -10.36
N GLY A 181 -8.09 -13.58 -9.35
CA GLY A 181 -7.35 -12.33 -9.49
C GLY A 181 -6.14 -12.43 -10.39
N ARG A 182 -5.31 -13.47 -10.18
CA ARG A 182 -4.12 -13.72 -10.99
C ARG A 182 -4.43 -13.99 -12.47
N MET A 183 -5.59 -14.54 -12.78
CA MET A 183 -5.97 -14.86 -14.16
C MET A 183 -6.65 -13.68 -14.87
N VAL A 184 -7.42 -12.86 -14.15
CA VAL A 184 -8.30 -11.83 -14.74
C VAL A 184 -7.75 -10.41 -14.55
N GLY A 185 -7.22 -10.10 -13.36
CA GLY A 185 -6.73 -8.77 -13.00
C GLY A 185 -7.81 -7.81 -12.50
N HIS A 186 -7.44 -6.94 -11.54
CA HIS A 186 -8.37 -6.03 -10.86
C HIS A 186 -9.11 -5.08 -11.81
N ILE A 187 -8.50 -4.62 -12.90
CA ILE A 187 -9.12 -3.69 -13.85
C ILE A 187 -10.41 -4.29 -14.43
N VAL A 188 -10.32 -5.51 -14.94
CA VAL A 188 -11.47 -6.20 -15.54
C VAL A 188 -12.47 -6.63 -14.47
N LEU A 189 -11.98 -7.08 -13.31
CA LEU A 189 -12.85 -7.44 -12.18
C LEU A 189 -13.65 -6.25 -11.64
N GLY A 190 -13.01 -5.10 -11.52
CA GLY A 190 -13.63 -3.85 -11.07
C GLY A 190 -14.67 -3.37 -12.07
N MET A 191 -14.35 -3.38 -13.37
CA MET A 191 -15.29 -3.06 -14.43
C MET A 191 -16.53 -3.98 -14.37
N TYR A 192 -16.33 -5.30 -14.25
CA TYR A 192 -17.43 -6.25 -14.15
C TYR A 192 -18.32 -6.01 -12.92
N TYR A 193 -17.69 -5.80 -11.75
CA TYR A 193 -18.41 -5.52 -10.51
C TYR A 193 -19.26 -4.25 -10.61
N VAL A 194 -18.68 -3.16 -11.12
CA VAL A 194 -19.40 -1.88 -11.31
C VAL A 194 -20.53 -2.03 -12.32
N GLN A 195 -20.29 -2.78 -13.40
CA GLN A 195 -21.32 -3.07 -14.40
C GLN A 195 -22.53 -3.80 -13.79
N GLU A 196 -22.30 -4.77 -12.91
CA GLU A 196 -23.36 -5.49 -12.21
C GLU A 196 -24.17 -4.56 -11.29
N GLN A 197 -23.49 -3.72 -10.49
CA GLN A 197 -24.16 -2.80 -9.57
C GLN A 197 -24.99 -1.74 -10.31
N ALA A 198 -24.52 -1.28 -11.47
CA ALA A 198 -25.19 -0.27 -12.28
C ALA A 198 -26.49 -0.76 -12.93
N GLN A 199 -26.66 -2.07 -13.17
CA GLN A 199 -27.91 -2.61 -13.73
C GLN A 199 -29.14 -2.30 -12.85
N GLN A 200 -28.92 -2.03 -11.56
CA GLN A 200 -29.96 -1.71 -10.59
C GLN A 200 -30.24 -0.20 -10.48
N VAL A 201 -29.55 0.64 -11.27
CA VAL A 201 -29.58 2.10 -11.15
C VAL A 201 -30.28 2.73 -12.35
N ALA A 202 -31.61 2.79 -12.30
CA ALA A 202 -32.42 3.38 -13.38
C ALA A 202 -32.17 4.88 -13.62
N ALA A 203 -31.58 5.58 -12.65
CA ALA A 203 -31.26 7.01 -12.74
C ALA A 203 -29.92 7.31 -13.43
N LEU A 204 -29.12 6.28 -13.75
CA LEU A 204 -27.85 6.46 -14.44
C LEU A 204 -28.10 6.59 -15.94
N GLU A 205 -27.64 7.69 -16.53
CA GLU A 205 -27.73 7.91 -17.97
C GLU A 205 -26.85 6.91 -18.72
N GLU A 206 -27.37 6.37 -19.84
CA GLU A 206 -26.71 5.29 -20.60
C GLU A 206 -25.27 5.66 -21.03
N GLY A 207 -25.04 6.89 -21.50
CA GLY A 207 -23.70 7.36 -21.88
C GLY A 207 -22.72 7.47 -20.71
N LYS A 208 -23.19 7.85 -19.52
CA LYS A 208 -22.33 7.96 -18.33
C LYS A 208 -21.81 6.61 -17.86
N MET A 209 -22.55 5.54 -18.14
CA MET A 209 -22.12 4.19 -17.79
C MET A 209 -20.88 3.79 -18.59
N ASP A 210 -20.91 3.99 -19.91
CA ASP A 210 -19.77 3.67 -20.79
C ASP A 210 -18.55 4.52 -20.42
N ASP A 211 -18.73 5.81 -20.14
CA ASP A 211 -17.62 6.66 -19.73
C ASP A 211 -17.04 6.24 -18.37
N LEU A 212 -17.87 5.84 -17.41
CA LEU A 212 -17.40 5.35 -16.10
C LEU A 212 -16.63 4.04 -16.23
N LEU A 213 -17.14 3.09 -17.01
CA LEU A 213 -16.42 1.84 -17.28
C LEU A 213 -15.12 2.12 -18.04
N HIS A 214 -15.10 3.11 -18.93
CA HIS A 214 -13.89 3.51 -19.63
C HIS A 214 -12.84 4.09 -18.69
N ILE A 215 -13.23 4.91 -17.71
CA ILE A 215 -12.31 5.39 -16.66
C ILE A 215 -11.66 4.19 -15.95
N ILE A 216 -12.46 3.20 -15.53
CA ILE A 216 -11.95 1.99 -14.87
C ILE A 216 -11.05 1.20 -15.82
N LEU A 217 -11.38 1.05 -17.10
CA LEU A 217 -10.55 0.29 -18.03
C LEU A 217 -9.24 1.01 -18.41
N ALA A 218 -9.20 2.34 -18.31
CA ALA A 218 -8.09 3.17 -18.78
C ALA A 218 -7.19 3.75 -17.68
N HIS A 219 -7.47 3.51 -16.39
CA HIS A 219 -6.76 4.20 -15.30
C HIS A 219 -5.27 3.87 -15.23
N HIS A 220 -4.84 2.67 -15.65
CA HIS A 220 -3.42 2.34 -15.79
C HIS A 220 -2.86 2.67 -17.18
N THR A 221 -1.54 2.55 -17.35
CA THR A 221 -0.95 2.47 -18.70
C THR A 221 -1.16 1.07 -19.27
N LYS A 222 -1.04 0.92 -20.60
CA LYS A 222 -1.05 -0.41 -21.24
C LYS A 222 0.06 -1.33 -20.74
N GLU A 223 1.21 -0.77 -20.34
CA GLU A 223 2.32 -1.52 -19.77
C GLU A 223 1.98 -2.09 -18.38
N TYR A 224 1.01 -1.47 -17.68
CA TYR A 224 0.49 -1.88 -16.38
C TYR A 224 -0.90 -2.54 -16.45
N GLY A 225 -1.28 -3.04 -17.62
CA GLY A 225 -2.42 -3.96 -17.77
C GLY A 225 -3.73 -3.32 -18.24
N SER A 226 -3.80 -1.99 -18.41
CA SER A 226 -5.01 -1.37 -18.96
C SER A 226 -5.27 -1.85 -20.40
N PRO A 227 -6.47 -2.34 -20.72
CA PRO A 227 -6.81 -2.79 -22.08
C PRO A 227 -6.89 -1.65 -23.10
N VAL A 228 -7.22 -0.44 -22.65
CA VAL A 228 -7.42 0.75 -23.48
C VAL A 228 -6.65 1.93 -22.91
N ASN A 229 -6.35 2.91 -23.77
CA ASN A 229 -5.82 4.20 -23.32
C ASN A 229 -6.97 5.12 -22.94
N PRO A 230 -6.73 6.13 -22.08
CA PRO A 230 -7.70 7.19 -21.86
C PRO A 230 -8.13 7.84 -23.18
N ALA A 231 -9.43 8.01 -23.36
CA ALA A 231 -10.04 8.54 -24.59
C ALA A 231 -11.01 9.71 -24.31
N THR A 232 -11.25 9.98 -23.03
CA THR A 232 -12.01 11.12 -22.52
C THR A 232 -11.12 11.93 -21.57
N ILE A 233 -11.46 13.21 -21.35
CA ILE A 233 -10.68 14.05 -20.43
C ILE A 233 -10.80 13.53 -18.99
N GLU A 234 -11.95 12.99 -18.62
CA GLU A 234 -12.23 12.40 -17.32
C GLU A 234 -11.34 11.17 -17.06
N ALA A 235 -11.26 10.24 -18.02
CA ALA A 235 -10.38 9.08 -17.94
C ALA A 235 -8.91 9.49 -17.88
N LEU A 236 -8.52 10.52 -18.63
CA LEU A 236 -7.14 11.01 -18.62
C LEU A 236 -6.78 11.63 -17.27
N ILE A 237 -7.71 12.38 -16.64
CA ILE A 237 -7.50 12.95 -15.31
C ILE A 237 -7.30 11.85 -14.27
N VAL A 238 -8.17 10.85 -14.23
CA VAL A 238 -8.06 9.74 -13.26
C VAL A 238 -6.78 8.94 -13.49
N HIS A 239 -6.44 8.65 -14.74
CA HIS A 239 -5.19 7.99 -15.11
C HIS A 239 -3.94 8.75 -14.60
N GLN A 240 -3.90 10.07 -14.80
CA GLN A 240 -2.77 10.87 -14.32
C GLN A 240 -2.74 11.00 -12.80
N ALA A 241 -3.91 11.04 -12.15
CA ALA A 241 -4.03 11.08 -10.70
C ALA A 241 -3.51 9.80 -10.05
N ASP A 242 -3.90 8.64 -10.60
CA ASP A 242 -3.42 7.33 -10.17
C ASP A 242 -1.89 7.20 -10.32
N LEU A 243 -1.37 7.51 -11.51
CA LEU A 243 0.06 7.48 -11.78
C LEU A 243 0.85 8.39 -10.83
N ALA A 244 0.34 9.60 -10.57
CA ALA A 244 0.98 10.55 -9.66
C ALA A 244 0.99 10.03 -8.22
N GLU A 245 -0.13 9.50 -7.72
CA GLU A 245 -0.22 8.93 -6.37
C GLU A 245 0.77 7.78 -6.19
N ALA A 246 0.76 6.82 -7.13
CA ALA A 246 1.65 5.67 -7.10
C ALA A 246 3.13 6.09 -7.11
N HIS A 247 3.51 7.03 -7.98
CA HIS A 247 4.87 7.54 -8.07
C HIS A 247 5.32 8.26 -6.80
N LEU A 248 4.47 9.13 -6.23
CA LEU A 248 4.80 9.90 -5.02
C LEU A 248 4.87 8.99 -3.79
N THR A 249 3.91 8.07 -3.62
CA THR A 249 3.93 7.09 -2.54
C THR A 249 5.16 6.20 -2.63
N GLY A 250 5.50 5.71 -3.84
CA GLY A 250 6.72 4.93 -4.07
C GLY A 250 8.01 5.68 -3.73
N PHE A 251 8.05 6.98 -4.00
CA PHE A 251 9.21 7.82 -3.73
C PHE A 251 9.45 7.92 -2.22
N LEU A 252 8.39 8.19 -1.47
CA LEU A 252 8.42 8.27 -0.02
C LEU A 252 8.77 6.92 0.62
N GLU A 253 8.20 5.82 0.12
CA GLU A 253 8.54 4.47 0.58
C GLU A 253 10.03 4.15 0.36
N HIS A 254 10.59 4.51 -0.80
CA HIS A 254 12.02 4.32 -1.07
C HIS A 254 12.86 5.17 -0.12
N CYS A 255 12.47 6.42 0.11
CA CYS A 255 13.13 7.31 1.05
C CYS A 255 13.17 6.70 2.46
N GLN A 256 12.04 6.18 2.95
CA GLN A 256 11.96 5.56 4.27
C GLN A 256 12.80 4.29 4.38
N LYS A 257 12.73 3.40 3.38
CA LYS A 257 13.42 2.09 3.40
C LYS A 257 14.93 2.20 3.21
N SER A 258 15.38 3.22 2.50
CA SER A 258 16.77 3.31 2.00
C SER A 258 17.55 4.50 2.54
N CYS A 259 16.99 5.27 3.49
CA CYS A 259 17.64 6.45 4.08
C CYS A 259 18.97 6.10 4.75
N SER A 260 20.01 6.85 4.42
CA SER A 260 21.31 6.82 5.11
C SER A 260 21.50 8.06 6.01
N PRO A 261 22.37 7.99 7.02
CA PRO A 261 22.61 9.11 7.95
C PRO A 261 23.08 10.43 7.30
N ASN A 262 23.52 10.39 6.04
CA ASN A 262 23.93 11.57 5.27
C ASN A 262 22.75 12.30 4.59
N GLY A 263 21.51 11.89 4.84
CA GLY A 263 20.31 12.51 4.26
C GLY A 263 20.00 12.08 2.83
N TRP A 264 20.68 11.04 2.32
CA TRP A 264 20.45 10.48 0.99
C TRP A 264 20.08 9.01 1.06
N THR A 265 19.34 8.54 0.07
CA THR A 265 19.03 7.12 -0.06
C THR A 265 20.14 6.35 -0.77
N SER A 266 20.05 5.01 -0.75
CA SER A 266 20.67 4.19 -1.80
C SER A 266 20.09 4.54 -3.18
N PHE A 267 20.82 4.20 -4.25
CA PHE A 267 20.38 4.45 -5.63
C PHE A 267 19.05 3.75 -5.91
N SER A 268 18.08 4.47 -6.46
CA SER A 268 16.83 3.92 -6.98
C SER A 268 16.89 3.82 -8.51
N PRO A 269 16.76 2.62 -9.10
CA PRO A 269 16.62 2.45 -10.55
C PRO A 269 15.35 3.12 -11.09
N ILE A 270 14.26 3.09 -10.33
CA ILE A 270 12.95 3.66 -10.71
C ILE A 270 13.06 5.18 -10.88
N TYR A 271 13.77 5.84 -9.97
CA TYR A 271 13.94 7.31 -9.98
C TYR A 271 15.28 7.76 -10.58
N GLY A 272 16.08 6.84 -11.12
CA GLY A 272 17.33 7.13 -11.81
C GLY A 272 18.45 7.72 -10.95
N GLY A 273 18.39 7.60 -9.61
CA GLY A 273 19.35 8.30 -8.74
C GLY A 273 19.18 8.03 -7.25
N GLN A 274 20.07 8.63 -6.46
CA GLN A 274 19.88 8.78 -5.02
C GLN A 274 18.85 9.87 -4.76
N LEU A 275 17.98 9.64 -3.78
CA LEU A 275 16.95 10.59 -3.38
C LEU A 275 17.39 11.31 -2.12
N ARG A 276 17.04 12.59 -2.02
CA ARG A 276 17.27 13.37 -0.81
C ARG A 276 16.07 13.19 0.12
N VAL A 277 16.34 12.78 1.35
CA VAL A 277 15.34 12.71 2.41
C VAL A 277 15.30 14.09 3.07
N SER A 278 14.21 14.82 2.87
CA SER A 278 13.98 16.17 3.43
C SER A 278 13.60 16.10 4.90
#